data_AF-R6MA37-F1
#
_entry.id   AF-R6MA37-F1
#
_cell.length_a   1.000
_cell.length_b   1.000
_cell.length_c   1.000
_cell.angle_alpha   90.00
_cell.angle_beta   90.00
_cell.angle_gamma   90.00
#
_symmetry.space_group_name_H-M   'P 1'
#
loop_
_entity.id
_entity.type
_entity.pdbx_description
1 polymer ?
#
loop_
_entity_poly.entity_id
_entity_poly.type
_entity_poly.pdbx_seq_one_letter_code
_entity_poly.pdbx_strand_id
1 'polypeptide(L)' 'MKECINCKKVVRDSDKYCRNCGIRVLKPYQNTLINITKILLIIILIIMIVMFILSYLI' A
#
# COMPACT_ATOMS: atom_id res chain seq x y z
N MET A 1 -1.92 9.54 18.69
CA MET A 1 -1.89 8.16 19.24
C MET A 1 -2.93 7.34 18.51
N LYS A 2 -2.55 6.16 18.04
CA LYS A 2 -3.37 5.31 17.14
C LYS A 2 -3.37 3.88 17.63
N GLU A 3 -4.39 3.10 17.27
CA GLU A 3 -4.44 1.70 17.64
C GLU A 3 -3.64 0.84 16.66
N CYS A 4 -3.01 -0.22 17.18
CA CYS A 4 -2.38 -1.22 16.36
C CYS A 4 -3.45 -2.02 15.60
N ILE A 5 -3.31 -2.13 14.27
CA ILE A 5 -4.24 -2.89 13.42
C ILE A 5 -4.37 -4.37 13.81
N ASN A 6 -3.32 -4.94 14.43
CA ASN A 6 -3.26 -6.37 14.74
C ASN A 6 -3.69 -6.66 16.19
N CYS A 7 -3.13 -5.97 17.17
CA CYS A 7 -3.37 -6.27 18.59
C CYS A 7 -4.24 -5.24 19.32
N LYS A 8 -4.75 -4.22 18.63
CA LYS A 8 -5.61 -3.14 19.15
C LYS A 8 -5.03 -2.30 20.30
N LYS A 9 -3.80 -2.56 20.74
CA LYS A 9 -3.13 -1.73 21.74
C LYS A 9 -2.76 -0.36 21.17
N VAL A 10 -2.73 0.65 22.04
CA VAL A 10 -2.32 2.01 21.69
C VAL A 10 -0.85 2.04 21.27
N VAL A 11 -0.59 2.70 20.15
CA VAL A 11 0.73 2.90 19.54
C VAL A 11 1.00 4.39 19.40
N ARG A 12 2.23 4.81 19.70
CA ARG A 12 2.65 6.21 19.55
C ARG A 12 2.93 6.51 18.08
N ASP A 13 2.71 7.75 17.64
CA ASP A 13 2.89 8.12 16.23
C ASP A 13 4.35 8.08 15.76
N SER A 14 5.30 8.13 16.70
CA SER A 14 6.73 7.96 16.47
C SER A 14 7.20 6.50 16.40
N ASP A 15 6.40 5.54 16.89
CA ASP A 15 6.77 4.13 16.89
C ASP A 15 6.74 3.58 15.45
N LYS A 16 7.86 3.00 15.00
CA LYS A 16 7.95 2.30 13.69
C LYS A 16 7.34 0.90 13.72
N TYR A 17 7.29 0.29 14.90
CA TYR A 17 6.77 -1.05 15.15
C TYR A 17 5.92 -1.04 16.42
N CYS A 18 4.89 -1.88 16.46
CA CYS A 18 4.08 -2.05 17.66
C CYS A 18 4.92 -2.72 18.74
N ARG A 19 5.06 -2.08 19.91
CA ARG A 19 5.83 -2.61 21.03
C ARG A 19 5.25 -3.91 21.64
N ASN A 20 4.00 -4.24 21.32
CA ASN A 20 3.33 -5.41 21.85
C ASN A 20 3.36 -6.62 20.91
N CYS A 21 3.11 -6.44 19.61
CA CYS A 21 3.04 -7.55 18.65
C CYS A 21 4.10 -7.49 17.54
N GLY A 22 4.97 -6.47 17.53
CA GLY A 22 6.06 -6.36 16.56
C GLY A 22 5.66 -5.93 15.14
N ILE A 23 4.35 -5.82 14.83
CA ILE A 23 3.93 -5.44 13.48
C ILE A 23 4.40 -4.03 13.12
N ARG A 24 4.80 -3.82 11.87
CA ARG A 24 5.18 -2.50 11.37
C ARG A 24 3.99 -1.56 11.40
N VAL A 25 4.22 -0.38 11.95
CA VAL A 25 3.20 0.65 12.12
C VAL A 25 3.32 1.60 10.95
N LEU A 26 2.42 1.46 9.98
CA LEU A 26 2.40 2.34 8.82
C LEU A 26 1.93 3.75 9.22
N LYS A 27 2.63 4.77 8.73
CA LYS A 27 2.21 6.16 8.84
C LYS A 27 1.15 6.46 7.76
N PRO A 28 0.21 7.38 8.01
CA PRO A 28 -0.81 7.73 7.02
C PRO A 28 -0.20 8.10 5.66
N TYR A 29 0.87 8.90 5.66
CA TYR A 29 1.62 9.22 4.43
C TYR A 29 2.16 7.99 3.69
N GLN A 30 2.66 6.98 4.40
CA GLN A 30 3.16 5.75 3.77
C GLN A 30 2.03 4.94 3.14
N ASN A 31 0.87 4.85 3.78
CA ASN A 31 -0.29 4.18 3.19
C ASN A 31 -0.76 4.89 1.92
N THR A 32 -0.83 6.23 1.95
CA THR A 32 -1.20 7.02 0.77
C THR A 32 -0.23 6.79 -0.38
N LEU A 33 1.08 6.82 -0.11
CA LEU A 33 2.11 6.57 -1.12
C LEU A 33 1.99 5.15 -1.71
N ILE A 34 1.85 4.12 -0.85
CA ILE A 34 1.68 2.73 -1.30
C ILE A 34 0.44 2.58 -2.19
N ASN A 35 -0.68 3.22 -1.83
CA ASN A 35 -1.90 3.16 -2.63
C ASN A 35 -1.72 3.82 -4.00
N ILE A 36 -1.09 4.99 -4.05
CA ILE A 36 -0.80 5.70 -5.32
C ILE A 36 0.12 4.84 -6.20
N THR A 37 1.20 4.28 -5.63
CA THR A 37 2.11 3.39 -6.36
C THR A 37 1.41 2.14 -6.89
N LYS A 38 0.52 1.53 -6.10
CA LYS A 38 -0.29 0.39 -6.54
C LYS A 38 -1.20 0.75 -7.72
N ILE A 39 -1.92 1.88 -7.62
CA ILE A 39 -2.81 2.35 -8.69
C ILE A 39 -2.01 2.60 -9.97
N LEU A 40 -0.85 3.26 -9.86
CA LEU A 40 0.02 3.54 -11.00
C LEU A 40 0.50 2.24 -11.68
N LEU A 41 0.92 1.23 -10.90
CA LEU A 41 1.31 -0.08 -11.44
C LEU A 41 0.16 -0.78 -12.17
N ILE A 42 -1.05 -0.72 -11.62
CA ILE A 42 -2.24 -1.31 -12.26
C ILE A 42 -2.53 -0.62 -13.59
N ILE A 43 -2.44 0.72 -13.66
CA ILE A 43 -2.65 1.48 -14.89
C ILE A 43 -1.63 1.07 -15.97
N ILE A 44 -0.35 0.97 -15.60
CA ILE A 44 0.71 0.53 -16.53
C ILE A 44 0.41 -0.88 -17.05
N LEU A 45 0.01 -1.80 -16.17
CA LEU A 45 -0.34 -3.16 -16.54
C LEU A 45 -1.52 -3.19 -17.53
N ILE A 46 -2.57 -2.39 -17.29
CA ILE A 46 -3.72 -2.28 -18.19
C ILE A 46 -3.29 -1.76 -19.57
N ILE A 47 -2.45 -0.73 -19.62
CA ILE A 47 -1.95 -0.18 -20.88
C ILE A 47 -1.17 -1.25 -21.67
N MET A 48 -0.31 -2.01 -20.99
CA MET A 48 0.43 -3.11 -21.62
C MET A 48 -0.51 -4.17 -22.20
N ILE A 49 -1.54 -4.56 -21.47
CA ILE A 49 -2.54 -5.54 -21.93
C ILE A 49 -3.31 -5.01 -23.14
N VAL A 50 -3.73 -3.75 -23.11
CA VAL A 50 -4.45 -3.12 -24.24
C VAL A 50 -3.58 -3.06 -25.48
N MET A 51 -2.32 -2.64 -25.36
CA MET A 51 -1.37 -2.63 -26.48
C MET A 51 -1.14 -4.03 -27.05
N PHE A 52 -1.03 -5.03 -26.18
CA PHE A 52 -0.89 -6.43 -26.60
C PHE A 52 -2.11 -6.88 -27.41
N ILE A 53 -3.33 -6.65 -26.90
CA ILE A 53 -4.58 -7.02 -27.60
C ILE A 53 -4.69 -6.32 -28.96
N LEU A 54 -4.38 -5.02 -29.04
CA LEU A 54 -4.40 -4.28 -30.29
C LEU A 54 -3.44 -4.87 -31.33
N SER A 55 -2.29 -5.38 -30.89
CA SER A 55 -1.32 -6.06 -31.76
C SER A 55 -1.83 -7.39 -32.34
N TYR A 56 -2.85 -8.03 -31.76
CA TYR A 56 -3.48 -9.22 -32.33
C TYR A 56 -4.70 -8.91 -33.19
N LEU A 57 -5.24 -7.70 -33.08
CA LEU A 57 -6.45 -7.29 -33.78
C LEU A 57 -6.14 -6.65 -35.15
N ILE A 58 -4.97 -6.01 -35.27
CA ILE A 58 -4.41 -5.41 -36.50
C ILE A 58 -3.47 -6.41 -37.16
#